data_AF-A0A561EI99-F1
#
_entry.id   AF-A0A561EI99-F1
#
_cell.length_a   1.000
_cell.length_b   1.000
_cell.length_c   1.000
_cell.angle_alpha   90.00
_cell.angle_beta   90.00
_cell.angle_gamma   90.00
#
_symmetry.space_group_name_H-M   'P 1'
#
loop_
_entity.id
_entity.type
_entity.pdbx_description
1 polymer ?
#
loop_
_entity_poly.entity_id
_entity_poly.type
_entity_poly.pdbx_seq_one_letter_code
_entity_poly.pdbx_strand_id
1 'polypeptide(L)'
;MIPLDRVSGPVLAIAGADDRVWPSPGWARQLSGELDANHDSHPHQALVYPDAGHGVGTFPFLPVGTRWLSPSTGALKDVGGTRAGNAAAQADGWPRVLAFLAGPAQ
;
A
#
# COMPACT_ATOMS: atom_id res chain seq x y z
N MET A 1 -6.90 5.39 -16.09
CA MET A 1 -7.82 4.94 -15.02
C MET A 1 -8.08 3.46 -15.23
N ILE A 2 -8.12 2.65 -14.18
CA ILE A 2 -8.44 1.23 -14.25
C ILE A 2 -9.91 1.09 -13.83
N PRO A 3 -10.82 0.58 -14.68
CA PRO A 3 -12.22 0.37 -14.30
C PRO A 3 -12.34 -0.63 -13.15
N LEU A 4 -13.08 -0.26 -12.09
CA LEU A 4 -13.27 -1.10 -10.90
C LEU A 4 -14.62 -1.81 -10.84
N ASP A 5 -15.50 -1.60 -11.83
CA ASP A 5 -16.80 -2.23 -12.00
C ASP A 5 -16.74 -3.75 -12.26
N ARG A 6 -15.53 -4.29 -12.46
CA ARG A 6 -15.26 -5.72 -12.71
C ARG A 6 -14.52 -6.41 -11.58
N VAL A 7 -14.33 -5.75 -10.44
CA VAL A 7 -13.73 -6.36 -9.25
C VAL A 7 -14.74 -7.34 -8.65
N SER A 8 -14.36 -8.61 -8.52
CA SER A 8 -15.23 -9.68 -8.01
C SER A 8 -14.74 -10.26 -6.68
N GLY A 9 -14.20 -9.41 -5.81
CA GLY A 9 -13.67 -9.83 -4.53
C GLY A 9 -13.21 -8.65 -3.66
N PRO A 10 -12.88 -8.91 -2.39
CA PRO A 10 -12.37 -7.89 -1.48
C PRO A 10 -11.14 -7.16 -2.02
N VAL A 11 -10.94 -5.89 -1.63
CA VAL A 11 -9.74 -5.12 -2.01
C VAL A 11 -9.08 -4.44 -0.81
N LEU A 12 -7.78 -4.66 -0.65
CA LEU A 12 -6.95 -3.92 0.30
C LEU A 12 -5.88 -3.15 -0.46
N ALA A 13 -5.91 -1.81 -0.36
CA ALA A 13 -4.89 -0.92 -0.88
C ALA A 13 -4.00 -0.41 0.26
N ILE A 14 -2.68 -0.42 0.07
CA ILE A 14 -1.71 0.04 1.07
C ILE A 14 -0.77 1.04 0.40
N ALA A 15 -0.60 2.22 1.01
CA ALA A 15 0.25 3.29 0.50
C ALA A 15 1.01 4.02 1.62
N GLY A 16 2.18 4.54 1.27
CA GLY A 16 2.96 5.42 2.14
C GLY A 16 2.70 6.87 1.74
N ALA A 17 2.38 7.74 2.70
CA ALA A 17 2.05 9.14 2.41
C ALA A 17 3.24 9.94 1.83
N ASP A 18 4.47 9.51 2.10
CA ASP A 18 5.71 10.03 1.51
C ASP A 18 6.23 9.11 0.39
N ASP A 19 5.36 8.42 -0.36
CA ASP A 19 5.79 7.71 -1.58
C ASP A 19 6.32 8.72 -2.61
N ARG A 20 7.63 8.65 -2.89
CA ARG A 20 8.33 9.53 -3.84
C ARG A 20 8.45 8.95 -5.25
N VAL A 21 7.92 7.75 -5.46
CA VAL A 21 7.93 7.07 -6.76
C VAL A 21 6.61 7.30 -7.46
N TRP A 22 5.49 7.11 -6.74
CA TRP A 22 4.14 7.26 -7.27
C TRP A 22 3.25 8.11 -6.34
N PRO A 23 2.19 8.75 -6.87
CA PRO A 23 1.16 9.38 -6.05
C PRO A 23 0.21 8.33 -5.42
N SER A 24 0.79 7.28 -4.81
CA SER A 24 0.08 6.12 -4.27
C SER A 24 -0.93 6.44 -3.16
N PRO A 25 -0.77 7.46 -2.30
CA PRO A 25 -1.79 7.81 -1.31
C PRO A 25 -3.10 8.28 -1.93
N GLY A 26 -2.99 9.04 -3.04
CA GLY A 26 -4.15 9.50 -3.79
C GLY A 26 -4.84 8.31 -4.46
N TRP A 27 -4.07 7.46 -5.12
CA TRP A 27 -4.60 6.27 -5.80
C TRP A 27 -5.25 5.27 -4.86
N ALA A 28 -4.67 5.01 -3.68
CA ALA A 28 -5.25 4.12 -2.69
C ALA A 28 -6.63 4.61 -2.19
N ARG A 29 -6.75 5.91 -1.90
CA ARG A 29 -8.02 6.53 -1.49
C ARG A 29 -9.03 6.55 -2.63
N GLN A 30 -8.58 6.87 -3.84
CA GLN A 30 -9.41 6.86 -5.04
C GLN A 30 -10.01 5.47 -5.30
N LEU A 31 -9.21 4.41 -5.14
CA LEU A 31 -9.68 3.03 -5.31
C LEU A 31 -10.84 2.72 -4.38
N SER A 32 -10.71 3.05 -3.09
CA SER A 32 -11.79 2.87 -2.10
C SER A 32 -13.03 3.68 -2.49
N GLY A 33 -12.86 4.96 -2.82
CA GLY A 33 -13.98 5.83 -3.16
C GLY A 33 -14.70 5.44 -4.45
N GLU A 34 -14.00 4.88 -5.45
CA GLU A 34 -14.61 4.38 -6.68
C GLU A 34 -15.41 3.09 -6.44
N LEU A 35 -14.92 2.18 -5.58
CA LEU A 35 -15.67 0.98 -5.19
C LEU A 35 -16.94 1.34 -4.39
N ASP A 36 -16.82 2.30 -3.46
CA ASP A 36 -17.97 2.87 -2.74
C ASP A 36 -19.00 3.46 -3.71
N ALA A 37 -18.55 4.29 -4.68
CA ALA A 37 -19.44 4.91 -5.67
C ALA A 37 -20.11 3.90 -6.60
N ASN A 38 -19.45 2.77 -6.88
CA ASN A 38 -19.99 1.67 -7.68
C ASN A 38 -20.90 0.73 -6.88
N HIS A 39 -21.09 0.99 -5.57
CA HIS A 39 -21.86 0.12 -4.67
C HIS A 39 -21.35 -1.33 -4.68
N ASP A 40 -20.02 -1.51 -4.74
CA ASP A 40 -19.41 -2.84 -4.71
C ASP A 40 -19.82 -3.58 -3.43
N SER A 41 -20.17 -4.86 -3.57
CA SER A 41 -20.64 -5.68 -2.45
C SER A 41 -19.52 -6.29 -1.63
N HIS A 42 -18.27 -6.18 -2.09
CA HIS A 42 -17.12 -6.73 -1.40
C HIS A 42 -16.49 -5.71 -0.45
N PRO A 43 -15.95 -6.15 0.69
CA PRO A 43 -15.26 -5.26 1.60
C PRO A 43 -13.99 -4.71 0.94
N HIS A 44 -13.79 -3.41 1.07
CA HIS A 44 -12.60 -2.76 0.58
C HIS A 44 -12.06 -1.74 1.59
N GLN A 45 -10.73 -1.55 1.58
CA GLN A 45 -10.04 -0.68 2.53
C GLN A 45 -8.79 -0.06 1.91
N ALA A 46 -8.54 1.21 2.24
CA ALA A 46 -7.27 1.88 1.97
C ALA A 46 -6.52 2.18 3.28
N LEU A 47 -5.30 1.68 3.40
CA LEU A 47 -4.37 1.99 4.48
C LEU A 47 -3.32 2.97 3.97
N VAL A 48 -3.25 4.15 4.56
CA VAL A 48 -2.25 5.18 4.21
C VAL A 48 -1.42 5.54 5.44
N TYR A 49 -0.14 5.20 5.41
CA TYR A 49 0.77 5.42 6.53
C TYR A 49 1.55 6.74 6.36
N PRO A 50 1.47 7.69 7.32
CA PRO A 50 2.00 9.05 7.14
C PRO A 50 3.52 9.11 6.93
N ASP A 51 4.28 8.29 7.67
CA ASP A 51 5.75 8.35 7.66
C ASP A 51 6.40 7.27 6.78
N ALA A 52 5.61 6.60 5.95
CA ALA A 52 6.07 5.53 5.08
C ALA A 52 6.20 5.98 3.63
N GLY A 53 7.12 5.35 2.91
CA GLY A 53 7.37 5.56 1.49
C GLY A 53 6.88 4.41 0.62
N HIS A 54 7.48 4.27 -0.55
CA HIS A 54 7.05 3.35 -1.60
C HIS A 54 7.01 1.87 -1.18
N GLY A 55 7.99 1.44 -0.36
CA GLY A 55 8.13 0.05 0.07
C GLY A 55 7.27 -0.35 1.26
N VAL A 56 6.17 0.35 1.53
CA VAL A 56 5.36 0.12 2.74
C VAL A 56 4.60 -1.21 2.74
N GLY A 57 4.20 -1.70 1.57
CA GLY A 57 3.35 -2.89 1.42
C GLY A 57 4.09 -4.23 1.52
N THR A 58 5.26 -4.27 2.14
CA THR A 58 6.09 -5.47 2.26
C THR A 58 6.05 -6.06 3.67
N PHE A 59 6.60 -7.26 3.83
CA PHE A 59 6.73 -7.91 5.13
C PHE A 59 7.74 -7.16 6.03
N PRO A 60 7.54 -7.21 7.37
CA PRO A 60 8.33 -6.45 8.34
C PRO A 60 9.67 -7.11 8.67
N PHE A 61 10.47 -6.42 9.48
CA PHE A 61 11.72 -6.90 10.09
C PHE A 61 12.88 -7.18 9.14
N LEU A 62 12.82 -6.66 7.91
CA LEU A 62 13.97 -6.58 7.03
C LEU A 62 14.70 -5.23 7.14
N PRO A 63 16.04 -5.22 7.00
CA PRO A 63 16.79 -3.99 6.86
C PRO A 63 16.47 -3.36 5.50
N VAL A 64 15.57 -2.38 5.50
CA VAL A 64 15.21 -1.61 4.30
C VAL A 64 15.71 -0.17 4.41
N GLY A 65 16.26 0.33 3.30
CA GLY A 65 16.64 1.73 3.14
C GLY A 65 15.46 2.59 2.69
N THR A 66 15.66 3.90 2.69
CA THR A 66 14.75 4.87 2.07
C THR A 66 15.17 5.19 0.62
N ARG A 67 16.14 4.44 0.08
CA ARG A 67 16.67 4.61 -1.26
C ARG A 67 16.75 3.27 -1.98
N TRP A 68 16.47 3.28 -3.28
CA TRP A 68 16.51 2.11 -4.14
C TRP A 68 17.40 2.37 -5.35
N LEU A 69 18.28 1.42 -5.66
CA LEU A 69 19.12 1.45 -6.85
C LEU A 69 18.31 0.89 -8.02
N SER A 70 17.98 1.74 -9.00
CA SER A 70 17.24 1.30 -10.18
C SER A 70 18.10 0.37 -11.05
N PRO A 71 17.69 -0.88 -11.29
CA PRO A 71 18.45 -1.82 -12.11
C PRO A 71 18.54 -1.37 -13.57
N SER A 72 17.54 -0.65 -14.07
CA SER A 72 17.49 -0.18 -15.46
C SER A 72 18.30 1.08 -15.71
N THR A 73 18.42 1.97 -14.71
CA THR A 73 19.10 3.27 -14.91
C THR A 73 20.38 3.44 -14.07
N GLY A 74 20.68 2.53 -13.14
CA GLY A 74 21.79 2.66 -12.19
C GLY A 74 21.65 3.82 -11.21
N ALA A 75 20.51 4.51 -11.19
CA ALA A 75 20.31 5.70 -10.37
C ALA A 75 19.82 5.30 -8.97
N LEU A 76 20.42 5.91 -7.95
CA LEU A 76 19.98 5.78 -6.57
C LEU A 76 18.82 6.74 -6.30
N LYS A 77 17.59 6.22 -6.31
CA LYS A 77 16.36 6.99 -6.13
C LYS A 77 15.96 7.02 -4.67
N ASP A 78 15.50 8.17 -4.20
CA ASP A 78 14.77 8.28 -2.95
C ASP A 78 13.37 7.70 -3.16
N VAL A 79 12.99 6.75 -2.31
CA VAL A 79 11.67 6.10 -2.35
C VAL A 79 10.77 6.55 -1.19
N GLY A 80 11.28 7.47 -0.37
CA GLY A 80 10.57 8.16 0.69
C GLY A 80 10.34 7.35 1.97
N GLY A 81 9.62 7.99 2.88
CA GLY A 81 9.43 7.55 4.26
C GLY A 81 10.66 7.75 5.12
N THR A 82 10.49 7.57 6.42
CA THR A 82 11.61 7.44 7.37
C THR A 82 11.89 5.96 7.65
N ARG A 83 13.10 5.63 8.12
CA ARG A 83 13.39 4.23 8.51
C ARG A 83 12.43 3.71 9.58
N ALA A 84 12.18 4.53 10.60
CA ALA A 84 11.25 4.17 11.68
C ALA A 84 9.80 4.10 11.18
N GLY A 85 9.38 5.06 10.35
CA GLY A 85 8.03 5.09 9.76
C GLY A 85 7.74 3.88 8.87
N ASN A 86 8.69 3.53 7.98
CA ASN A 86 8.59 2.32 7.16
C ASN A 86 8.51 1.06 8.02
N ALA A 87 9.37 0.92 9.02
CA ALA A 87 9.37 -0.24 9.90
C ALA A 87 8.06 -0.38 10.71
N ALA A 88 7.56 0.73 11.26
CA ALA A 88 6.30 0.76 12.01
C ALA A 88 5.10 0.44 11.10
N ALA A 89 5.05 1.01 9.90
CA ALA A 89 3.99 0.77 8.93
C ALA A 89 3.96 -0.69 8.46
N GLN A 90 5.12 -1.31 8.23
CA GLN A 90 5.19 -2.74 7.86
C GLN A 90 4.76 -3.64 9.04
N ALA A 91 5.15 -3.29 10.26
CA ALA A 91 4.77 -4.04 11.46
C ALA A 91 3.26 -3.99 11.75
N ASP A 92 2.60 -2.86 11.48
CA ASP A 92 1.13 -2.72 11.58
C ASP A 92 0.40 -3.29 10.36
N GLY A 93 0.92 -3.06 9.14
CA GLY A 93 0.27 -3.42 7.90
C GLY A 93 0.28 -4.92 7.60
N TRP A 94 1.37 -5.62 7.95
CA TRP A 94 1.51 -7.03 7.60
C TRP A 94 0.47 -7.95 8.28
N PRO A 95 0.19 -7.84 9.59
CA PRO A 95 -0.93 -8.57 10.20
C PRO A 95 -2.27 -8.31 9.53
N ARG A 96 -2.52 -7.10 9.02
CA ARG A 96 -3.76 -6.74 8.31
C ARG A 96 -3.83 -7.42 6.93
N VAL A 97 -2.71 -7.50 6.22
CA VAL A 97 -2.61 -8.29 4.97
C VAL A 97 -2.92 -9.75 5.23
N LEU A 98 -2.33 -10.34 6.28
CA LEU A 98 -2.59 -11.73 6.64
C LEU A 98 -4.05 -11.97 7.03
N ALA A 99 -4.64 -11.08 7.82
CA ALA A 99 -6.06 -11.15 8.19
C ALA A 99 -6.98 -11.03 6.96
N PHE A 100 -6.66 -10.11 6.04
CA PHE A 100 -7.38 -9.95 4.79
C PHE A 100 -7.33 -11.22 3.92
N LEU A 101 -6.15 -11.84 3.80
CA LEU A 101 -5.96 -13.07 3.03
C LEU A 101 -6.60 -14.31 3.67
N ALA A 102 -6.66 -14.36 5.00
CA ALA A 102 -7.33 -15.46 5.71
C ALA A 102 -8.85 -15.48 5.48
N GLY A 103 -9.43 -14.35 5.06
CA GLY A 103 -10.87 -14.19 4.88
C GLY A 103 -11.65 -14.16 6.20
N PRO A 104 -13.00 -14.08 6.16
CA PRO A 104 -13.81 -14.25 7.36
C PRO A 104 -13.57 -15.63 7.96
N ALA A 105 -13.48 -15.69 9.30
CA ALA A 105 -13.43 -16.97 10.01
C ALA A 105 -14.61 -17.83 9.57
N GLN A 106 -14.31 -19.03 9.05
CA GLN A 106 -15.32 -20.03 8.67
C GLN A 106 -16.09 -20.51 9.90
#